data_AF-A0A1T1ICN2-F1
#
_entry.id   AF-A0A1T1ICN2-F1
#
_cell.length_a   1.000
_cell.length_b   1.000
_cell.length_c   1.000
_cell.angle_alpha   90.00
_cell.angle_beta   90.00
_cell.angle_gamma   90.00
#
_symmetry.space_group_name_H-M   'P 1'
#
loop_
_entity.id
_entity.type
_entity.pdbx_description
1 polymer ?
#
loop_
_entity_poly.entity_id
_entity_poly.type
_entity_poly.pdbx_seq_one_letter_code
_entity_poly.pdbx_strand_id
1 'polypeptide(L)'
;MKRCCLLLLPLLLSLTGCKEDFATLHFQDSVRSDPKAGPQFSDQLVHEAYKQSIYTALSAQGLDPDAIALERDAEDDKVIHLRLADRSLSPEQRGSLRSLFEGVTNARKASSMNLRLDLDNAHASVTPSGSSGLPDSIDASLEFDPTFEMLLARSYEDTMSAIVSESEIEGPVTCKITAHLKMPERLQLIAYEALEDDLREPGLISLMIRSSIAKVPLRVHFDDPDLNRHLQQKNVQIWPSSSKITRPAPVPFDEFAISIGSIGVQKLTTAQSFDTRKDELQALCDQKMQTLGRPFTFQMGRTLDRLSRVDYL
;
A
#
# COMPACT_ATOMS: atom_id res chain seq x y z
N MET A 1 62.29 50.48 6.93
CA MET A 1 60.97 50.75 7.58
C MET A 1 60.10 51.41 6.51
N LYS A 2 58.92 50.97 6.11
CA LYS A 2 57.85 50.22 6.78
C LYS A 2 57.22 49.23 5.78
N ARG A 3 57.04 47.98 6.21
CA ARG A 3 56.12 47.01 5.61
C ARG A 3 54.73 47.34 6.14
N CYS A 4 53.75 47.55 5.26
CA CYS A 4 52.33 47.57 5.60
C CYS A 4 51.65 46.50 4.73
N CYS A 5 51.92 45.24 5.07
CA CYS A 5 51.21 44.11 4.51
C CYS A 5 49.90 43.92 5.27
N LEU A 6 48.81 43.90 4.49
CA LEU A 6 47.69 42.96 4.59
C LEU A 6 47.27 42.54 6.01
N LEU A 7 46.26 43.22 6.54
CA LEU A 7 45.40 42.71 7.60
C LEU A 7 43.95 42.83 7.13
N LEU A 8 43.53 41.94 6.22
CA LEU A 8 42.13 41.82 5.78
C LEU A 8 41.80 40.38 5.34
N LEU A 9 42.37 39.38 6.03
CA LEU A 9 42.24 37.97 5.65
C LEU A 9 42.02 36.96 6.80
N PRO A 10 41.24 37.25 7.86
CA PRO A 10 40.68 36.16 8.66
C PRO A 10 39.14 36.07 8.64
N LEU A 11 38.41 36.92 7.92
CA LEU A 11 36.94 36.93 7.96
C LEU A 11 36.22 36.11 6.87
N LEU A 12 36.95 35.47 5.95
CA LEU A 12 36.37 34.71 4.83
C LEU A 12 36.38 33.19 5.03
N LEU A 13 36.82 32.68 6.19
CA LEU A 13 36.93 31.23 6.47
C LEU A 13 35.81 30.66 7.37
N SER A 14 34.78 31.45 7.71
CA SER A 14 33.69 31.02 8.59
C SER A 14 32.35 30.77 7.88
N LEU A 15 32.32 30.60 6.54
CA LEU A 15 31.07 30.45 5.77
C LEU A 15 30.92 29.16 4.96
N THR A 16 31.77 28.14 5.15
CA THR A 16 31.46 26.79 4.67
C THR A 16 30.88 25.99 5.83
N GLY A 17 29.56 26.09 6.04
CA GLY A 17 28.85 25.10 6.83
C GLY A 17 29.07 23.73 6.19
N CYS A 18 29.92 22.89 6.79
CA CYS A 18 30.10 21.51 6.36
C CYS A 18 28.77 20.79 6.60
N LYS A 19 28.04 20.52 5.53
CA LYS A 19 26.92 19.59 5.55
C LYS A 19 27.46 18.24 6.01
N GLU A 20 26.88 17.70 7.07
CA GLU A 20 27.23 16.39 7.63
C GLU A 20 26.26 15.36 7.03
N ASP A 21 26.78 14.33 6.36
CA ASP A 21 25.95 13.19 5.96
C ASP A 21 25.49 12.47 7.23
N PHE A 22 24.18 12.33 7.42
CA PHE A 22 23.61 11.73 8.62
C PHE A 22 23.18 10.29 8.39
N ALA A 23 22.47 10.05 7.27
CA ALA A 23 21.96 8.73 6.94
C ALA A 23 21.72 8.57 5.44
N THR A 24 21.79 7.33 4.99
CA THR A 24 21.38 6.89 3.66
C THR A 24 20.09 6.08 3.76
N LEU A 25 19.05 6.53 3.08
CA LEU A 25 17.70 5.96 3.08
C LEU A 25 17.48 5.13 1.81
N HIS A 26 17.17 3.84 1.97
CA HIS A 26 16.97 2.90 0.85
C HIS A 26 15.49 2.57 0.67
N PHE A 27 14.93 2.88 -0.50
CA PHE A 27 13.52 2.66 -0.82
C PHE A 27 13.32 1.43 -1.71
N GLN A 28 12.10 0.89 -1.73
CA GLN A 28 11.77 -0.25 -2.59
C GLN A 28 11.66 0.11 -4.07
N ASP A 29 11.16 1.32 -4.35
CA ASP A 29 10.97 1.85 -5.69
C ASP A 29 11.84 3.07 -5.93
N SER A 30 11.92 3.46 -7.20
CA SER A 30 12.56 4.70 -7.63
C SER A 30 11.98 5.91 -6.88
N VAL A 31 12.88 6.71 -6.32
CA VAL A 31 12.62 8.01 -5.70
C VAL A 31 12.89 9.17 -6.65
N ARG A 32 13.18 8.89 -7.93
CA ARG A 32 13.44 9.92 -8.95
C ARG A 32 12.19 10.74 -9.25
N SER A 33 12.36 12.05 -9.42
CA SER A 33 11.30 12.95 -9.86
C SER A 33 10.69 12.53 -11.21
N ASP A 34 9.39 12.74 -11.39
CA ASP A 34 8.68 12.37 -12.62
C ASP A 34 9.15 13.26 -13.78
N PRO A 35 9.60 12.70 -14.93
CA PRO A 35 9.92 13.46 -16.14
C PRO A 35 8.78 14.38 -16.61
N LYS A 36 7.53 14.05 -16.28
CA LYS A 36 6.33 14.86 -16.59
C LYS A 36 6.14 16.06 -15.68
N ALA A 37 6.93 16.23 -14.61
CA ALA A 37 6.82 17.34 -13.65
C ALA A 37 7.25 18.72 -14.21
N GLY A 38 7.60 18.80 -15.49
CA GLY A 38 7.90 20.06 -16.17
C GLY A 38 9.34 20.55 -15.97
N PRO A 39 9.63 21.86 -16.19
CA PRO A 39 10.98 22.39 -16.31
C PRO A 39 11.84 22.34 -15.03
N GLN A 40 11.27 21.86 -13.91
CA GLN A 40 12.00 21.60 -12.67
C GLN A 40 12.56 20.17 -12.59
N PHE A 41 12.42 19.38 -13.66
CA PHE A 41 13.04 18.07 -13.77
C PHE A 41 14.57 18.19 -13.74
N SER A 42 15.18 17.54 -12.76
CA SER A 42 16.59 17.23 -12.73
C SER A 42 16.71 15.79 -12.27
N ASP A 43 17.59 15.03 -12.92
CA ASP A 43 17.85 13.65 -12.54
C ASP A 43 18.29 13.54 -11.08
N GLN A 44 18.84 14.58 -10.46
CA GLN A 44 19.31 14.55 -9.07
C GLN A 44 18.23 14.85 -8.02
N LEU A 45 17.01 15.22 -8.44
CA LEU A 45 15.95 15.58 -7.51
C LEU A 45 15.16 14.37 -7.02
N VAL A 46 14.92 14.37 -5.71
CA VAL A 46 13.98 13.48 -5.05
C VAL A 46 12.56 13.84 -5.51
N HIS A 47 11.74 12.84 -5.81
CA HIS A 47 10.34 13.02 -6.15
C HIS A 47 9.59 13.75 -5.03
N GLU A 48 8.82 14.79 -5.36
CA GLU A 48 8.19 15.67 -4.37
C GLU A 48 7.28 14.93 -3.38
N ALA A 49 6.55 13.89 -3.82
CA ALA A 49 5.77 13.05 -2.90
C ALA A 49 6.60 12.39 -1.77
N TYR A 50 7.81 11.87 -2.07
CA TYR A 50 8.70 11.32 -1.04
C TYR A 50 9.22 12.41 -0.11
N LYS A 51 9.64 13.55 -0.67
CA LYS A 51 10.11 14.70 0.10
C LYS A 51 9.03 15.22 1.04
N GLN A 52 7.81 15.45 0.55
CA GLN A 52 6.68 15.87 1.36
C GLN A 52 6.34 14.86 2.45
N SER A 53 6.38 13.56 2.14
CA SER A 53 6.13 12.50 3.11
C SER A 53 7.18 12.49 4.24
N ILE A 54 8.47 12.62 3.89
CA ILE A 54 9.56 12.73 4.86
C ILE A 54 9.39 13.99 5.72
N TYR A 55 9.19 15.15 5.11
CA TYR A 55 9.05 16.43 5.83
C TYR A 55 7.84 16.48 6.74
N THR A 56 6.72 15.89 6.33
CA THR A 56 5.54 15.75 7.18
C THR A 56 5.85 14.90 8.41
N ALA A 57 6.56 13.79 8.23
CA ALA A 57 6.95 12.91 9.33
C ALA A 57 7.94 13.56 10.31
N LEU A 58 8.86 14.39 9.79
CA LEU A 58 9.79 15.18 10.62
C LEU A 58 9.06 16.25 11.41
N SER A 59 8.19 17.01 10.76
CA SER A 59 7.39 18.07 11.39
C SER A 59 6.53 17.51 12.51
N ALA A 60 5.96 16.30 12.33
CA ALA A 60 5.18 15.60 13.36
C ALA A 60 6.00 15.23 14.61
N GLN A 61 7.33 15.15 14.50
CA GLN A 61 8.26 14.96 15.61
C GLN A 61 8.84 16.28 16.13
N GLY A 62 8.33 17.43 15.67
CA GLY A 62 8.84 18.76 16.05
C GLY A 62 10.20 19.10 15.45
N LEU A 63 10.63 18.39 14.39
CA LEU A 63 11.86 18.68 13.65
C LEU A 63 11.55 19.64 12.51
N ASP A 64 12.38 20.68 12.36
CA ASP A 64 12.30 21.62 11.24
C ASP A 64 12.78 20.93 9.95
N PRO A 65 11.92 20.79 8.91
CA PRO A 65 12.31 20.22 7.63
C PRO A 65 13.48 20.94 6.95
N ASP A 66 13.65 22.25 7.20
CA ASP A 66 14.73 23.05 6.59
C ASP A 66 16.09 22.76 7.23
N ALA A 67 16.12 22.09 8.40
CA ALA A 67 17.35 21.64 9.04
C ALA A 67 17.98 20.42 8.32
N ILE A 68 17.27 19.81 7.37
CA ILE A 68 17.76 18.68 6.60
C ILE A 68 17.71 18.94 5.09
N ALA A 69 18.72 18.45 4.38
CA ALA A 69 18.75 18.39 2.93
C ALA A 69 18.58 16.94 2.47
N LEU A 70 17.68 16.74 1.52
CA LEU A 70 17.44 15.45 0.87
C LEU A 70 18.00 15.52 -0.56
N GLU A 71 18.93 14.62 -0.87
CA GLU A 71 19.52 14.51 -2.19
C GLU A 71 19.40 13.07 -2.67
N ARG A 72 19.01 12.85 -3.93
CA ARG A 72 19.02 11.49 -4.49
C ARG A 72 20.46 11.06 -4.75
N ASP A 73 20.76 9.79 -4.55
CA ASP A 73 22.04 9.24 -5.01
C ASP A 73 22.18 9.40 -6.53
N ALA A 74 23.41 9.58 -7.04
CA ALA A 74 23.60 9.80 -8.47
C ALA A 74 23.44 8.51 -9.29
N GLU A 75 23.81 7.37 -8.72
CA GLU A 75 23.92 6.07 -9.40
C GLU A 75 22.74 5.14 -9.07
N ASP A 76 22.15 5.26 -7.87
CA ASP A 76 21.00 4.48 -7.44
C ASP A 76 19.74 5.36 -7.37
N ASP A 77 18.73 5.03 -8.18
CA ASP A 77 17.49 5.80 -8.24
C ASP A 77 16.52 5.50 -7.08
N LYS A 78 16.88 4.59 -6.17
CA LYS A 78 16.09 4.22 -4.97
C LYS A 78 16.67 4.75 -3.67
N VAL A 79 17.74 5.54 -3.74
CA VAL A 79 18.48 6.00 -2.57
C VAL A 79 18.34 7.50 -2.38
N ILE A 80 18.09 7.90 -1.14
CA ILE A 80 18.11 9.30 -0.69
C ILE A 80 19.19 9.46 0.38
N HIS A 81 20.11 10.39 0.17
CA HIS A 81 21.05 10.86 1.18
C HIS A 81 20.40 11.96 2.02
N LEU A 82 20.37 11.77 3.33
CA LEU A 82 19.92 12.76 4.29
C LEU A 82 21.13 13.45 4.90
N ARG A 83 21.24 14.75 4.65
CA ARG A 83 22.28 15.63 5.17
C ARG A 83 21.71 16.62 6.16
N LEU A 84 22.48 16.94 7.20
CA LEU A 84 22.13 18.04 8.07
C LEU A 84 22.63 19.34 7.42
N ALA A 85 21.73 20.31 7.25
CA ALA A 85 22.06 21.59 6.62
C ALA A 85 23.17 22.34 7.39
N ASP A 86 23.26 22.09 8.69
CA ASP A 86 24.27 22.53 9.64
C ASP A 86 24.36 21.54 10.83
N ARG A 87 25.26 21.78 11.79
CA ARG A 87 25.31 21.00 13.06
C ARG A 87 24.17 21.38 14.04
N SER A 88 23.06 21.95 13.56
CA SER A 88 22.00 22.53 14.43
C SER A 88 21.23 21.50 15.23
N LEU A 89 21.10 20.26 14.72
CA LEU A 89 20.33 19.25 15.43
C LEU A 89 21.04 18.86 16.72
N SER A 90 20.36 19.15 17.84
CA SER A 90 20.77 18.71 19.17
C SER A 90 20.87 17.17 19.22
N PRO A 91 21.61 16.59 20.18
CA PRO A 91 21.66 15.14 20.36
C PRO A 91 20.26 14.50 20.49
N GLU A 92 19.33 15.20 21.14
CA GLU A 92 17.93 14.76 21.29
C GLU A 92 17.18 14.77 19.95
N GLN A 93 17.37 15.81 19.13
CA GLN A 93 16.78 15.88 17.79
C GLN A 93 17.36 14.82 16.86
N ARG A 94 18.67 14.58 16.90
CA ARG A 94 19.33 13.48 16.16
C ARG A 94 18.79 12.11 16.61
N GLY A 95 18.56 11.94 17.92
CA GLY A 95 17.92 10.73 18.47
C GLY A 95 16.48 10.55 17.99
N SER A 96 15.69 11.62 17.96
CA SER A 96 14.31 11.62 17.46
C SER A 96 14.26 11.29 15.97
N LEU A 97 15.18 11.84 15.17
CA LEU A 97 15.32 11.55 13.75
C LEU A 97 15.65 10.07 13.50
N ARG A 98 16.59 9.50 14.26
CA ARG A 98 16.91 8.06 14.20
C ARG A 98 15.70 7.21 14.58
N SER A 99 15.03 7.55 15.67
CA SER A 99 13.85 6.82 16.16
C SER A 99 12.71 6.85 15.15
N LEU A 100 12.51 7.95 14.42
CA LEU A 100 11.52 8.06 13.36
C LEU A 100 11.74 6.98 12.28
N PHE A 101 12.94 6.89 11.71
CA PHE A 101 13.23 5.94 10.63
C PHE A 101 13.31 4.49 11.10
N GLU A 102 13.85 4.26 12.31
CA GLU A 102 13.79 2.94 12.95
C GLU A 102 12.34 2.52 13.18
N GLY A 103 11.47 3.44 13.60
CA GLY A 103 10.04 3.20 13.76
C GLY A 103 9.36 2.78 12.45
N VAL A 104 9.69 3.43 11.34
CA VAL A 104 9.18 3.07 10.00
C VAL A 104 9.64 1.67 9.60
N THR A 105 10.95 1.40 9.67
CA THR A 105 11.50 0.10 9.26
C THR A 105 11.05 -1.05 10.16
N ASN A 106 10.86 -0.81 11.46
CA ASN A 106 10.32 -1.80 12.39
C ASN A 106 8.82 -2.04 12.16
N ALA A 107 8.03 -0.99 11.93
CA ALA A 107 6.62 -1.15 11.58
C ALA A 107 6.45 -1.95 10.28
N ARG A 108 7.33 -1.71 9.29
CA ARG A 108 7.35 -2.50 8.06
C ARG A 108 7.65 -3.98 8.30
N LYS A 109 8.64 -4.30 9.15
CA LYS A 109 8.97 -5.69 9.52
C LYS A 109 7.85 -6.38 10.28
N ALA A 110 7.08 -5.63 11.07
CA ALA A 110 5.93 -6.12 11.81
C ALA A 110 4.67 -6.26 10.93
N SER A 111 4.62 -5.57 9.80
CA SER A 111 3.50 -5.68 8.86
C SER A 111 3.51 -7.03 8.16
N SER A 112 2.35 -7.65 8.11
CA SER A 112 2.18 -9.00 7.59
C SER A 112 0.85 -9.13 6.88
N MET A 113 0.85 -9.75 5.71
CA MET A 113 -0.42 -10.14 5.08
C MET A 113 -0.79 -11.59 5.40
N ASN A 114 -0.16 -12.17 6.41
CA ASN A 114 -0.52 -13.47 6.92
C ASN A 114 -1.87 -13.40 7.64
N LEU A 115 -2.62 -14.48 7.49
CA LEU A 115 -3.90 -14.67 8.11
C LEU A 115 -4.09 -16.11 8.52
N ARG A 116 -4.88 -16.32 9.56
CA ARG A 116 -5.36 -17.61 9.99
C ARG A 116 -6.84 -17.74 9.66
N LEU A 117 -7.20 -18.85 9.05
CA LEU A 117 -8.58 -19.28 8.81
C LEU A 117 -8.92 -20.33 9.87
N ASP A 118 -9.72 -19.95 10.87
CA ASP A 118 -10.21 -20.87 11.88
C ASP A 118 -11.47 -21.55 11.35
N LEU A 119 -11.42 -22.88 11.22
CA LEU A 119 -12.45 -23.70 10.60
C LEU A 119 -13.37 -24.33 11.64
N ASP A 120 -14.67 -24.18 11.45
CA ASP A 120 -15.67 -24.87 12.26
C ASP A 120 -16.00 -26.25 11.67
N ASN A 121 -15.08 -27.19 11.89
CA ASN A 121 -15.20 -28.57 11.39
C ASN A 121 -16.44 -29.30 11.92
N ALA A 122 -17.00 -28.90 13.07
CA ALA A 122 -18.22 -29.51 13.62
C ALA A 122 -19.45 -29.24 12.74
N HIS A 123 -19.45 -28.13 12.00
CA HIS A 123 -20.50 -27.72 11.08
C HIS A 123 -20.11 -27.91 9.60
N ALA A 124 -19.02 -28.63 9.33
CA ALA A 124 -18.58 -28.90 7.97
C ALA A 124 -19.49 -29.93 7.27
N SER A 125 -19.75 -29.69 5.98
CA SER A 125 -20.42 -30.62 5.07
C SER A 125 -19.43 -31.09 4.01
N VAL A 126 -19.35 -32.41 3.76
CA VAL A 126 -18.42 -32.99 2.79
C VAL A 126 -19.19 -33.72 1.70
N THR A 127 -18.81 -33.48 0.45
CA THR A 127 -19.40 -34.14 -0.72
C THR A 127 -18.31 -34.86 -1.53
N PRO A 128 -18.42 -36.20 -1.74
CA PRO A 128 -19.40 -37.11 -1.14
C PRO A 128 -19.23 -37.24 0.39
N SER A 129 -20.28 -37.68 1.08
CA SER A 129 -20.31 -37.76 2.56
C SER A 129 -19.09 -38.48 3.14
N GLY A 130 -18.44 -37.83 4.11
CA GLY A 130 -17.25 -38.35 4.78
C GLY A 130 -16.73 -37.35 5.81
N SER A 131 -15.59 -37.67 6.42
CA SER A 131 -14.86 -36.72 7.26
C SER A 131 -14.17 -35.68 6.39
N SER A 132 -14.14 -34.41 6.81
CA SER A 132 -13.44 -33.35 6.08
C SER A 132 -11.93 -33.61 6.07
N GLY A 133 -11.38 -34.18 7.15
CA GLY A 133 -9.95 -34.33 7.35
C GLY A 133 -9.19 -33.00 7.33
N LEU A 134 -9.90 -31.87 7.46
CA LEU A 134 -9.34 -30.53 7.51
C LEU A 134 -8.74 -30.28 8.91
N PRO A 135 -7.68 -29.47 9.01
CA PRO A 135 -7.25 -28.95 10.30
C PRO A 135 -8.30 -27.98 10.88
N ASP A 136 -8.22 -27.70 12.18
CA ASP A 136 -9.06 -26.68 12.81
C ASP A 136 -8.64 -25.25 12.45
N SER A 137 -7.41 -25.08 11.95
CA SER A 137 -6.90 -23.80 11.47
C SER A 137 -6.01 -23.98 10.25
N ILE A 138 -6.09 -23.04 9.31
CA ILE A 138 -5.20 -22.95 8.15
C ILE A 138 -4.48 -21.61 8.19
N ASP A 139 -3.15 -21.63 8.18
CA ASP A 139 -2.36 -20.44 7.95
C ASP A 139 -2.26 -20.17 6.43
N ALA A 140 -2.48 -18.93 6.04
CA ALA A 140 -2.49 -18.45 4.67
C ALA A 140 -1.91 -17.03 4.60
N SER A 141 -1.75 -16.49 3.39
CA SER A 141 -1.35 -15.08 3.21
C SER A 141 -2.09 -14.43 2.04
N LEU A 142 -2.27 -13.12 2.10
CA LEU A 142 -2.70 -12.30 0.97
C LEU A 142 -1.49 -11.67 0.29
N GLU A 143 -1.35 -11.88 -1.01
CA GLU A 143 -0.38 -11.17 -1.83
C GLU A 143 -1.08 -10.07 -2.62
N PHE A 144 -0.75 -8.82 -2.35
CA PHE A 144 -1.30 -7.70 -3.11
C PHE A 144 -0.83 -7.74 -4.56
N ASP A 145 -1.78 -7.70 -5.48
CA ASP A 145 -1.54 -7.26 -6.84
C ASP A 145 -1.73 -5.73 -6.86
N PRO A 146 -0.68 -4.95 -7.19
CA PRO A 146 -0.78 -3.49 -7.22
C PRO A 146 -1.64 -2.95 -8.36
N THR A 147 -2.33 -3.81 -9.13
CA THR A 147 -3.33 -3.39 -10.10
C THR A 147 -4.58 -2.85 -9.41
N PHE A 148 -5.03 -1.72 -9.91
CA PHE A 148 -6.22 -1.06 -9.41
C PHE A 148 -7.40 -1.35 -10.30
N GLU A 149 -8.49 -1.70 -9.63
CA GLU A 149 -9.77 -1.84 -10.26
C GLU A 149 -10.70 -0.75 -9.75
N MET A 150 -11.27 -0.01 -10.69
CA MET A 150 -12.35 0.91 -10.43
C MET A 150 -13.66 0.18 -10.71
N LEU A 151 -14.48 0.01 -9.67
CA LEU A 151 -15.84 -0.45 -9.86
C LEU A 151 -16.81 0.72 -9.72
N LEU A 152 -17.54 0.95 -10.80
CA LEU A 152 -18.77 1.72 -10.73
C LEU A 152 -19.85 0.82 -10.12
N ALA A 153 -20.41 1.20 -8.97
CA ALA A 153 -21.55 0.48 -8.44
C ALA A 153 -22.75 0.70 -9.37
N ARG A 154 -23.12 -0.34 -10.13
CA ARG A 154 -24.17 -0.26 -11.15
C ARG A 154 -24.95 -1.56 -11.27
N SER A 155 -26.20 -1.46 -11.72
CA SER A 155 -26.94 -2.63 -12.16
C SER A 155 -26.42 -3.11 -13.52
N TYR A 156 -26.66 -4.39 -13.82
CA TYR A 156 -26.34 -4.96 -15.14
C TYR A 156 -27.12 -4.25 -16.26
N GLU A 157 -28.37 -3.85 -15.99
CA GLU A 157 -29.24 -3.17 -16.96
C GLU A 157 -28.74 -1.78 -17.35
N ASP A 158 -28.25 -0.99 -16.38
CA ASP A 158 -27.67 0.33 -16.64
C ASP A 158 -26.40 0.21 -17.50
N THR A 159 -25.59 -0.80 -17.23
CA THR A 159 -24.38 -1.10 -17.99
C THR A 159 -24.69 -1.42 -19.45
N MET A 160 -25.67 -2.31 -19.67
CA MET A 160 -26.03 -2.72 -21.01
C MET A 160 -26.70 -1.60 -21.80
N SER A 161 -27.56 -0.83 -21.15
CA SER A 161 -28.23 0.31 -21.77
C SER A 161 -27.23 1.38 -22.22
N ALA A 162 -26.22 1.70 -21.39
CA ALA A 162 -25.22 2.70 -21.75
C ALA A 162 -24.21 2.24 -22.80
N ILE A 163 -23.89 0.94 -22.85
CA ILE A 163 -23.07 0.38 -23.94
C ILE A 163 -23.84 0.46 -25.25
N VAL A 164 -25.14 0.09 -25.26
CA VAL A 164 -25.99 0.15 -26.46
C VAL A 164 -26.22 1.58 -26.94
N SER A 165 -26.33 2.53 -26.01
CA SER A 165 -26.59 3.95 -26.32
C SER A 165 -25.33 4.82 -26.43
N GLU A 166 -24.14 4.20 -26.30
CA GLU A 166 -22.84 4.89 -26.25
C GLU A 166 -22.80 6.08 -25.28
N SER A 167 -23.55 6.00 -24.18
CA SER A 167 -23.73 7.11 -23.25
C SER A 167 -22.68 7.12 -22.14
N GLU A 168 -22.52 8.28 -21.50
CA GLU A 168 -21.84 8.35 -20.20
C GLU A 168 -22.76 7.79 -19.10
N ILE A 169 -22.17 7.11 -18.12
CA ILE A 169 -22.87 6.72 -16.88
C ILE A 169 -22.29 7.50 -15.72
N GLU A 170 -23.14 8.01 -14.84
CA GLU A 170 -22.73 8.58 -13.56
C GLU A 170 -22.95 7.57 -12.44
N GLY A 171 -21.97 7.41 -11.56
CA GLY A 171 -22.13 6.56 -10.39
C GLY A 171 -20.95 6.66 -9.43
N PRO A 172 -21.11 6.17 -8.18
CA PRO A 172 -20.01 6.13 -7.24
C PRO A 172 -18.93 5.16 -7.72
N VAL A 173 -17.69 5.65 -7.82
CA VAL A 173 -16.52 4.82 -8.12
C VAL A 173 -15.90 4.38 -6.82
N THR A 174 -15.70 3.07 -6.67
CA THR A 174 -15.04 2.46 -5.51
C THR A 174 -13.63 2.01 -5.90
N CYS A 175 -12.65 2.39 -5.09
CA CYS A 175 -11.27 1.97 -5.26
C CYS A 175 -11.08 0.58 -4.67
N LYS A 176 -10.56 -0.34 -5.48
CA LYS A 176 -10.23 -1.69 -5.08
C LYS A 176 -8.78 -2.02 -5.38
N ILE A 177 -8.18 -2.80 -4.50
CA ILE A 177 -6.89 -3.45 -4.73
C ILE A 177 -7.15 -4.95 -4.84
N THR A 178 -6.61 -5.57 -5.87
CA THR A 178 -6.65 -7.02 -6.02
C THR A 178 -5.59 -7.66 -5.12
N ALA A 179 -5.93 -8.76 -4.48
CA ALA A 179 -5.03 -9.55 -3.66
C ALA A 179 -5.26 -11.04 -3.94
N HIS A 180 -4.20 -11.82 -3.90
CA HIS A 180 -4.25 -13.26 -4.12
C HIS A 180 -4.03 -14.02 -2.81
N LEU A 181 -5.00 -14.84 -2.43
CA LEU A 181 -4.91 -15.74 -1.30
C LEU A 181 -3.99 -16.91 -1.63
N LYS A 182 -2.88 -16.99 -0.91
CA LYS A 182 -1.96 -18.13 -0.93
C LYS A 182 -2.34 -19.09 0.19
N MET A 183 -2.87 -20.23 -0.23
CA MET A 183 -3.18 -21.37 0.64
C MET A 183 -2.06 -22.41 0.56
N PRO A 184 -1.93 -23.29 1.58
CA PRO A 184 -1.07 -24.46 1.47
C PRO A 184 -1.42 -25.28 0.22
N GLU A 185 -0.41 -25.76 -0.52
CA GLU A 185 -0.56 -26.35 -1.88
C GLU A 185 -1.61 -27.48 -2.00
N ARG A 186 -1.90 -28.16 -0.89
CA ARG A 186 -2.85 -29.29 -0.84
C ARG A 186 -4.31 -28.87 -0.73
N LEU A 187 -4.59 -27.58 -0.52
CA LEU A 187 -5.91 -27.02 -0.35
C LEU A 187 -6.19 -26.01 -1.46
N GLN A 188 -7.33 -26.16 -2.10
CA GLN A 188 -7.79 -25.19 -3.09
C GLN A 188 -9.12 -24.63 -2.62
N LEU A 189 -9.14 -23.33 -2.35
CA LEU A 189 -10.38 -22.59 -2.20
C LEU A 189 -11.06 -22.58 -3.57
N ILE A 190 -12.34 -22.96 -3.62
CA ILE A 190 -13.11 -23.04 -4.88
C ILE A 190 -14.41 -22.22 -4.82
N ALA A 191 -14.87 -21.86 -3.62
CA ALA A 191 -15.97 -20.92 -3.43
C ALA A 191 -15.87 -20.27 -2.05
N TYR A 192 -16.40 -19.05 -1.95
CA TYR A 192 -16.63 -18.32 -0.71
C TYR A 192 -18.03 -17.73 -0.76
N GLU A 193 -18.79 -17.91 0.33
CA GLU A 193 -20.09 -17.33 0.55
C GLU A 193 -20.02 -16.52 1.86
N ALA A 194 -20.22 -15.21 1.78
CA ALA A 194 -20.36 -14.41 2.99
C ALA A 194 -21.75 -14.70 3.60
N LEU A 195 -21.80 -15.07 4.88
CA LEU A 195 -23.08 -15.23 5.58
C LEU A 195 -23.65 -13.87 6.02
N GLU A 196 -22.80 -12.85 6.13
CA GLU A 196 -23.16 -11.45 6.39
C GLU A 196 -22.20 -10.48 5.66
N ASP A 197 -22.50 -9.19 5.69
CA ASP A 197 -21.71 -8.11 5.07
C ASP A 197 -20.35 -7.84 5.77
N ASP A 198 -19.90 -8.66 6.73
CA ASP A 198 -18.64 -8.51 7.48
C ASP A 198 -17.86 -9.83 7.55
N LEU A 199 -16.56 -9.80 7.24
CA LEU A 199 -15.65 -10.97 7.27
C LEU A 199 -15.30 -11.49 8.67
N ARG A 200 -15.68 -10.77 9.72
CA ARG A 200 -15.50 -11.23 11.12
C ARG A 200 -16.50 -12.30 11.51
N GLU A 201 -17.65 -12.26 10.87
CA GLU A 201 -18.73 -13.23 11.00
C GLU A 201 -18.31 -14.51 10.27
N PRO A 202 -18.87 -15.68 10.65
CA PRO A 202 -18.52 -16.92 9.98
C PRO A 202 -18.82 -16.83 8.49
N GLY A 203 -17.79 -16.77 7.65
CA GLY A 203 -17.92 -16.95 6.20
C GLY A 203 -17.99 -18.44 5.88
N LEU A 204 -18.64 -18.84 4.80
CA LEU A 204 -18.73 -20.23 4.39
C LEU A 204 -17.80 -20.47 3.19
N ILE A 205 -16.76 -21.27 3.36
CA ILE A 205 -15.87 -21.64 2.24
C ILE A 205 -16.13 -23.03 1.74
N SER A 206 -15.82 -23.24 0.46
CA SER A 206 -15.70 -24.57 -0.13
C SER A 206 -14.24 -24.84 -0.48
N LEU A 207 -13.66 -25.88 0.12
CA LEU A 207 -12.31 -26.36 -0.11
C LEU A 207 -12.35 -27.66 -0.88
N MET A 208 -11.57 -27.74 -1.96
CA MET A 208 -11.31 -29.00 -2.63
C MET A 208 -10.20 -29.75 -1.90
N ILE A 209 -10.50 -30.99 -1.50
CA ILE A 209 -9.62 -31.89 -0.75
C ILE A 209 -9.56 -33.21 -1.52
N ARG A 210 -8.47 -33.44 -2.25
CA ARG A 210 -8.33 -34.61 -3.14
C ARG A 210 -9.50 -34.69 -4.12
N SER A 211 -10.43 -35.63 -3.91
CA SER A 211 -11.62 -35.88 -4.75
C SER A 211 -12.94 -35.50 -4.07
N SER A 212 -12.89 -34.80 -2.93
CA SER A 212 -14.06 -34.36 -2.17
C SER A 212 -14.07 -32.83 -2.03
N ILE A 213 -15.25 -32.27 -1.83
CA ILE A 213 -15.44 -30.86 -1.50
C ILE A 213 -15.93 -30.76 -0.07
N ALA A 214 -15.23 -29.99 0.76
CA ALA A 214 -15.67 -29.66 2.11
C ALA A 214 -16.17 -28.21 2.13
N LYS A 215 -17.44 -28.04 2.50
CA LYS A 215 -18.05 -26.75 2.80
C LYS A 215 -17.99 -26.52 4.31
N VAL A 216 -17.27 -25.49 4.76
CA VAL A 216 -16.96 -25.28 6.18
C VAL A 216 -17.09 -23.80 6.56
N PRO A 217 -17.81 -23.46 7.65
CA PRO A 217 -17.79 -22.11 8.18
C PRO A 217 -16.39 -21.77 8.70
N LEU A 218 -15.97 -20.53 8.54
CA LEU A 218 -14.66 -20.06 8.97
C LEU A 218 -14.71 -18.68 9.59
N ARG A 219 -13.72 -18.38 10.44
CA ARG A 219 -13.39 -17.01 10.85
C ARG A 219 -12.00 -16.64 10.34
N VAL A 220 -11.85 -15.40 9.89
CA VAL A 220 -10.56 -14.87 9.41
C VAL A 220 -9.92 -14.02 10.51
N HIS A 221 -8.66 -14.31 10.81
CA HIS A 221 -7.83 -13.53 11.69
C HIS A 221 -6.60 -13.05 10.93
N PHE A 222 -6.43 -11.74 10.76
CA PHE A 222 -5.20 -11.18 10.19
C PHE A 222 -4.16 -10.98 11.29
N ASP A 223 -2.89 -11.17 10.96
CA ASP A 223 -1.80 -10.92 11.91
C ASP A 223 -1.47 -9.42 12.03
N ASP A 224 -1.77 -8.63 10.99
CA ASP A 224 -1.43 -7.20 10.97
C ASP A 224 -2.40 -6.35 11.79
N PRO A 225 -1.91 -5.62 12.81
CA PRO A 225 -2.75 -4.86 13.72
C PRO A 225 -3.40 -3.63 13.05
N ASP A 226 -2.74 -3.04 12.04
CA ASP A 226 -3.27 -1.88 11.32
C ASP A 226 -4.37 -2.31 10.34
N LEU A 227 -4.17 -3.43 9.61
CA LEU A 227 -5.21 -4.01 8.76
C LEU A 227 -6.43 -4.41 9.58
N ASN A 228 -6.22 -5.08 10.72
CA ASN A 228 -7.29 -5.42 11.63
C ASN A 228 -8.08 -4.17 12.05
N ARG A 229 -7.39 -3.08 12.44
CA ARG A 229 -8.01 -1.80 12.82
C ARG A 229 -8.89 -1.24 11.71
N HIS A 230 -8.39 -1.20 10.47
CA HIS A 230 -9.14 -0.72 9.32
C HIS A 230 -10.39 -1.55 9.05
N LEU A 231 -10.29 -2.88 9.19
CA LEU A 231 -11.44 -3.77 9.11
C LEU A 231 -12.44 -3.50 10.26
N GLN A 232 -11.99 -3.16 11.49
CA GLN A 232 -12.92 -2.98 12.63
C GLN A 232 -13.70 -1.68 12.50
N GLN A 233 -13.02 -0.66 11.98
CA GLN A 233 -13.58 0.66 11.73
C GLN A 233 -14.39 0.69 10.42
N LYS A 234 -14.44 -0.42 9.67
CA LYS A 234 -15.08 -0.51 8.35
C LYS A 234 -14.54 0.49 7.33
N ASN A 235 -13.29 0.94 7.52
CA ASN A 235 -12.58 1.79 6.56
C ASN A 235 -12.21 1.00 5.30
N VAL A 236 -12.03 -0.31 5.48
CA VAL A 236 -11.72 -1.27 4.42
C VAL A 236 -12.63 -2.47 4.56
N GLN A 237 -13.01 -3.05 3.43
CA GLN A 237 -13.67 -4.35 3.37
C GLN A 237 -12.89 -5.25 2.42
N ILE A 238 -12.79 -6.54 2.74
CA ILE A 238 -12.17 -7.50 1.84
C ILE A 238 -13.28 -8.42 1.35
N TRP A 239 -13.34 -8.64 0.05
CA TRP A 239 -14.36 -9.46 -0.59
C TRP A 239 -13.66 -10.42 -1.55
N PRO A 240 -14.19 -11.63 -1.76
CA PRO A 240 -13.90 -12.39 -2.97
C PRO A 240 -14.07 -11.47 -4.19
N SER A 241 -13.09 -11.41 -5.09
CA SER A 241 -13.25 -10.67 -6.34
C SER A 241 -14.30 -11.41 -7.20
N SER A 242 -15.49 -10.83 -7.32
CA SER A 242 -16.59 -11.40 -8.07
C SER A 242 -16.31 -11.29 -9.57
N SER A 243 -15.58 -12.23 -10.15
CA SER A 243 -15.41 -12.31 -11.62
C SER A 243 -15.42 -13.74 -12.19
N LYS A 244 -15.45 -14.80 -11.36
CA LYS A 244 -15.41 -16.20 -11.84
C LYS A 244 -16.62 -17.04 -11.44
N ILE A 245 -17.85 -16.52 -11.67
CA ILE A 245 -19.09 -17.33 -11.52
C ILE A 245 -19.44 -18.11 -12.82
N THR A 246 -18.63 -18.07 -13.87
CA THR A 246 -19.04 -18.56 -15.21
C THR A 246 -18.39 -19.86 -15.68
N ARG A 247 -17.98 -20.79 -14.81
CA ARG A 247 -17.44 -22.10 -15.27
C ARG A 247 -18.05 -23.31 -14.55
N PRO A 248 -18.39 -24.39 -15.28
CA PRO A 248 -19.06 -25.57 -14.74
C PRO A 248 -18.11 -26.52 -13.96
N ALA A 249 -16.86 -26.13 -13.69
CA ALA A 249 -15.88 -26.91 -12.95
C ALA A 249 -15.34 -26.10 -11.77
N PRO A 250 -15.00 -26.73 -10.62
CA PRO A 250 -14.37 -26.04 -9.50
C PRO A 250 -13.00 -25.53 -9.95
N VAL A 251 -12.91 -24.22 -10.20
CA VAL A 251 -11.66 -23.54 -10.49
C VAL A 251 -11.12 -22.98 -9.17
N PRO A 252 -9.81 -23.06 -8.90
CA PRO A 252 -9.22 -22.36 -7.77
C PRO A 252 -9.65 -20.90 -7.76
N PHE A 253 -10.17 -20.50 -6.60
CA PHE A 253 -10.62 -19.18 -6.26
C PHE A 253 -9.61 -18.59 -5.29
N ASP A 254 -8.72 -17.75 -5.79
CA ASP A 254 -7.65 -17.12 -5.03
C ASP A 254 -7.73 -15.59 -5.05
N GLU A 255 -8.60 -14.99 -5.85
CA GLU A 255 -8.64 -13.54 -6.05
C GLU A 255 -9.61 -12.87 -5.07
N PHE A 256 -9.10 -11.92 -4.30
CA PHE A 256 -9.82 -11.10 -3.33
C PHE A 256 -9.68 -9.63 -3.70
N ALA A 257 -10.77 -8.89 -3.65
CA ALA A 257 -10.77 -7.45 -3.78
C ALA A 257 -10.83 -6.79 -2.40
N ILE A 258 -9.82 -5.98 -2.09
CA ILE A 258 -9.81 -5.10 -0.94
C ILE A 258 -10.43 -3.78 -1.35
N SER A 259 -11.65 -3.49 -0.87
CA SER A 259 -12.40 -2.26 -1.10
C SER A 259 -12.01 -1.21 -0.08
N ILE A 260 -11.50 -0.08 -0.58
CA ILE A 260 -11.06 1.08 0.23
C ILE A 260 -12.13 2.16 0.28
N GLY A 261 -13.29 1.90 -0.33
CA GLY A 261 -14.45 2.80 -0.37
C GLY A 261 -14.44 3.76 -1.55
N SER A 262 -15.44 4.63 -1.63
CA SER A 262 -15.69 5.45 -2.83
C SER A 262 -14.87 6.74 -2.91
N ILE A 263 -14.51 7.16 -4.13
CA ILE A 263 -13.99 8.50 -4.49
C ILE A 263 -15.11 9.44 -4.97
N GLY A 264 -16.36 9.14 -4.61
CA GLY A 264 -17.54 9.91 -5.00
C GLY A 264 -18.11 9.52 -6.36
N VAL A 265 -19.11 10.28 -6.77
CA VAL A 265 -19.80 10.11 -8.06
C VAL A 265 -18.88 10.59 -9.17
N GLN A 266 -18.59 9.70 -10.11
CA GLN A 266 -17.83 10.00 -11.32
C GLN A 266 -18.71 9.70 -12.53
N LYS A 267 -18.61 10.53 -13.57
CA LYS A 267 -19.08 10.14 -14.89
C LYS A 267 -18.06 9.19 -15.49
N LEU A 268 -18.44 8.11 -16.17
CA LEU A 268 -17.57 7.21 -16.91
C LEU A 268 -18.16 6.96 -18.29
N THR A 269 -17.35 7.03 -19.34
CA THR A 269 -17.76 6.69 -20.70
C THR A 269 -17.76 5.17 -20.85
N THR A 270 -18.93 4.53 -20.96
CA THR A 270 -19.00 3.06 -21.10
C THR A 270 -18.62 2.53 -22.48
N ALA A 271 -18.52 3.40 -23.48
CA ALA A 271 -18.29 3.05 -24.87
C ALA A 271 -16.81 2.91 -25.26
N GLN A 272 -15.87 3.30 -24.40
CA GLN A 272 -14.46 3.30 -24.75
C GLN A 272 -13.66 2.34 -23.88
N SER A 273 -12.88 1.48 -24.52
CA SER A 273 -11.88 0.61 -23.88
C SER A 273 -10.82 1.39 -23.07
N PHE A 274 -10.82 2.72 -23.20
CA PHE A 274 -9.92 3.66 -22.55
C PHE A 274 -10.73 4.90 -22.13
N ASP A 275 -11.16 4.98 -20.87
CA ASP A 275 -11.55 6.27 -20.29
C ASP A 275 -10.27 7.11 -20.17
N THR A 276 -10.22 8.26 -20.85
CA THR A 276 -9.04 9.15 -20.84
C THR A 276 -8.72 9.69 -19.45
N ARG A 277 -9.64 9.58 -18.48
CA ARG A 277 -9.45 9.99 -17.08
C ARG A 277 -9.02 8.84 -16.18
N LYS A 278 -8.70 7.66 -16.73
CA LYS A 278 -8.22 6.53 -15.94
C LYS A 278 -7.06 6.92 -15.02
N ASP A 279 -6.11 7.69 -15.53
CA ASP A 279 -4.94 8.14 -14.76
C ASP A 279 -5.33 9.13 -13.63
N GLU A 280 -6.33 9.99 -13.88
CA GLU A 280 -6.83 10.94 -12.86
C GLU A 280 -7.59 10.21 -11.75
N LEU A 281 -8.48 9.30 -12.11
CA LEU A 281 -9.24 8.50 -11.15
C LEU A 281 -8.31 7.56 -10.36
N GLN A 282 -7.29 7.02 -11.03
CA GLN A 282 -6.23 6.27 -10.38
C GLN A 282 -5.51 7.11 -9.33
N ALA A 283 -5.12 8.34 -9.66
CA ALA A 283 -4.47 9.25 -8.71
C ALA A 283 -5.36 9.56 -7.49
N LEU A 284 -6.67 9.70 -7.69
CA LEU A 284 -7.63 9.85 -6.58
C LEU A 284 -7.70 8.60 -5.68
N CYS A 285 -7.68 7.41 -6.28
CA CYS A 285 -7.60 6.16 -5.52
C CYS A 285 -6.27 6.05 -4.74
N ASP A 286 -5.14 6.39 -5.36
CA ASP A 286 -3.83 6.42 -4.71
C ASP A 286 -3.81 7.37 -3.51
N GLN A 287 -4.41 8.57 -3.65
CA GLN A 287 -4.51 9.53 -2.56
C GLN A 287 -5.34 8.98 -1.40
N LYS A 288 -6.45 8.30 -1.70
CA LYS A 288 -7.32 7.69 -0.69
C LYS A 288 -6.61 6.55 0.04
N MET A 289 -5.85 5.73 -0.68
CA MET A 289 -4.98 4.70 -0.10
C MET A 289 -3.94 5.28 0.86
N GLN A 290 -3.26 6.35 0.43
CA GLN A 290 -2.27 7.01 1.27
C GLN A 290 -2.89 7.56 2.56
N THR A 291 -4.16 8.00 2.50
CA THR A 291 -4.90 8.47 3.66
C THR A 291 -5.27 7.34 4.64
N LEU A 292 -5.49 6.11 4.14
CA LEU A 292 -5.64 4.95 5.03
C LEU A 292 -4.34 4.64 5.79
N GLY A 293 -3.18 4.94 5.20
CA GLY A 293 -1.89 4.68 5.81
C GLY A 293 -1.54 3.19 5.81
N ARG A 294 -0.89 2.76 6.89
CA ARG A 294 -0.40 1.38 7.05
C ARG A 294 -1.57 0.38 7.18
N PRO A 295 -1.43 -0.84 6.66
CA PRO A 295 -0.23 -1.38 6.01
C PRO A 295 -0.15 -1.09 4.50
N PHE A 296 -1.14 -0.41 3.93
CA PHE A 296 -1.22 -0.21 2.48
C PHE A 296 -0.11 0.66 1.91
N THR A 297 0.30 1.70 2.66
CA THR A 297 1.44 2.56 2.31
C THR A 297 2.78 1.82 2.30
N PHE A 298 2.87 0.64 2.93
CA PHE A 298 4.05 -0.22 2.78
C PHE A 298 4.14 -0.87 1.40
N GLN A 299 3.01 -1.04 0.70
CA GLN A 299 2.93 -1.75 -0.58
C GLN A 299 2.74 -0.81 -1.77
N MET A 300 2.18 0.39 -1.54
CA MET A 300 1.73 1.27 -2.61
C MET A 300 2.02 2.74 -2.31
N GLY A 301 2.03 3.55 -3.37
CA GLY A 301 2.26 4.99 -3.30
C GLY A 301 3.73 5.38 -3.11
N ARG A 302 3.97 6.69 -3.05
CA ARG A 302 5.30 7.29 -2.89
C ARG A 302 5.40 7.97 -1.53
N THR A 303 5.66 7.19 -0.50
CA THR A 303 5.65 7.64 0.91
C THR A 303 6.87 7.14 1.67
N LEU A 304 7.14 7.73 2.84
CA LEU A 304 8.19 7.27 3.75
C LEU A 304 8.05 5.79 4.13
N ASP A 305 6.84 5.23 4.13
CA ASP A 305 6.62 3.81 4.43
C ASP A 305 7.23 2.85 3.37
N ARG A 306 7.59 3.36 2.18
CA ARG A 306 8.36 2.59 1.18
C ARG A 306 9.85 2.44 1.56
N LEU A 307 10.29 3.03 2.68
CA LEU A 307 11.63 2.87 3.25
C LEU A 307 11.85 1.42 3.68
N SER A 308 12.91 0.81 3.17
CA SER A 308 13.24 -0.60 3.42
C SER A 308 14.42 -0.75 4.39
N ARG A 309 15.39 0.16 4.34
CA ARG A 309 16.60 0.15 5.16
C ARG A 309 17.12 1.58 5.35
N VAL A 310 17.80 1.79 6.48
CA VAL A 310 18.58 3.00 6.77
C VAL A 310 19.98 2.62 7.20
N ASP A 311 20.97 3.27 6.60
CA ASP A 311 22.37 3.18 7.02
C ASP A 311 22.76 4.53 7.65
N TYR A 312 23.18 4.51 8.92
CA TYR A 312 23.64 5.71 9.62
C TYR A 312 25.15 5.88 9.44
N LEU A 313 25.60 7.13 9.35
CA LEU A 313 27.01 7.50 9.13
C LEU A 313 27.64 8.10 10.40
#